data_AF-A0A1Y6KWA1-F1
#
_entry.id   AF-A0A1Y6KWA1-F1
#
_cell.length_a   1.000
_cell.length_b   1.000
_cell.length_c   1.000
_cell.angle_alpha   90.00
_cell.angle_beta   90.00
_cell.angle_gamma   90.00
#
_symmetry.space_group_name_H-M   'P 1'
#
loop_
_entity.id
_entity.type
_entity.pdbx_description
1 polymer ?
#
loop_
_entity_poly.entity_id
_entity_poly.type
_entity_poly.pdbx_seq_one_letter_code
_entity_poly.pdbx_strand_id
1 'polypeptide(L)'
;MQLLISLAGIAILVLCAILLSDNRKAINWRTVIGALVLQASFAALVLYIPLGQKMLGAMSDGVAGLLSFADVGINFVFGDLANIEKSGFVFAIRVLPLVIFISALISLLYYFGIMQWVIKVLGGGIQKLLGTSRAESLVATGNIFLSQGESPLLIRPFLAKMTRSELFVVMTCGMASVAGSVLGGYAGLGVELKFLIAASFMAAPGGLLMAKILVPEQETPEEQVEIEMATSEHSNAIDALAAGAMNGMKVSVAIGTMLIAFVSVIAMANAGLEQVGHGLASLTAAVGMDTVSQWFATTPLSMQLILGYIFSPLAFVVGVPANEMMTAGTFIGEKLILNEFVAFMDFASVKQTLSAHTQVIITFALCGFANIGSIAIQIGSIGVMAPERRSDVARLGLKAVIGATLANLMSATLAGIFVAL
;
A
#
# COMPACT_ATOMS: atom_id res chain seq x y z
N MET A 1 -15.22 -20.14 -13.01
CA MET A 1 -14.71 -19.14 -13.97
C MET A 1 -13.77 -18.14 -13.29
N GLN A 2 -14.18 -17.46 -12.22
CA GLN A 2 -13.33 -16.50 -11.48
C GLN A 2 -11.99 -17.08 -11.01
N LEU A 3 -11.96 -18.30 -10.47
CA LEU A 3 -10.71 -18.96 -10.08
C LEU A 3 -9.71 -19.10 -11.25
N LEU A 4 -10.20 -19.44 -12.45
CA LEU A 4 -9.36 -19.54 -13.66
C LEU A 4 -8.84 -18.17 -14.08
N ILE A 5 -9.67 -17.13 -13.97
CA ILE A 5 -9.29 -15.75 -14.25
C ILE A 5 -8.20 -15.30 -13.27
N SER A 6 -8.35 -15.54 -11.98
CA SER A 6 -7.33 -15.17 -10.98
C SER A 6 -6.03 -15.96 -11.14
N LEU A 7 -6.09 -17.25 -11.49
CA LEU A 7 -4.89 -18.05 -11.81
C LEU A 7 -4.17 -17.51 -13.06
N ALA A 8 -4.93 -17.15 -14.11
CA ALA A 8 -4.38 -16.44 -15.25
C ALA A 8 -3.83 -15.06 -14.84
N GLY A 9 -4.47 -14.40 -13.88
CA GLY A 9 -4.06 -13.13 -13.30
C GLY A 9 -2.66 -13.17 -12.70
N ILE A 10 -2.35 -14.19 -11.90
CA ILE A 10 -1.00 -14.41 -11.36
C ILE A 10 0.02 -14.48 -12.51
N ALA A 11 -0.26 -15.27 -13.55
CA ALA A 11 0.62 -15.42 -14.70
C ALA A 11 0.78 -14.11 -15.48
N ILE A 12 -0.31 -13.35 -15.68
CA ILE A 12 -0.30 -12.06 -16.38
C ILE A 12 0.51 -11.03 -15.59
N LEU A 13 0.33 -10.92 -14.27
CA LEU A 13 1.08 -9.97 -13.43
C LEU A 13 2.59 -10.28 -13.44
N VAL A 14 2.97 -11.56 -13.33
CA VAL A 14 4.38 -11.99 -13.46
C VAL A 14 4.90 -11.70 -14.87
N LEU A 15 4.12 -11.95 -15.92
CA LEU A 15 4.48 -11.64 -17.29
C LEU A 15 4.70 -10.14 -17.49
N CYS A 16 3.82 -9.28 -16.96
CA CYS A 16 3.99 -7.83 -16.97
C CYS A 16 5.32 -7.42 -16.31
N ALA A 17 5.65 -7.99 -15.15
CA ALA A 17 6.93 -7.72 -14.49
C ALA A 17 8.13 -8.18 -15.34
N ILE A 18 8.07 -9.36 -15.95
CA ILE A 18 9.14 -9.89 -16.83
C ILE A 18 9.31 -9.01 -18.07
N LEU A 19 8.22 -8.55 -18.67
CA LEU A 19 8.26 -7.69 -19.84
C LEU A 19 8.95 -6.35 -19.55
N LEU A 20 8.75 -5.82 -18.34
CA LEU A 20 9.33 -4.57 -17.85
C LEU A 20 10.68 -4.72 -17.14
N SER A 21 11.21 -5.95 -17.07
CA SER A 21 12.49 -6.27 -16.43
C SER A 21 13.68 -5.66 -17.17
N ASP A 22 14.64 -5.12 -16.42
CA ASP A 22 15.90 -4.59 -16.98
C ASP A 22 16.77 -5.68 -17.61
N ASN A 23 16.76 -6.89 -17.04
CA ASN A 23 17.56 -8.00 -17.54
C ASN A 23 16.89 -9.34 -17.23
N ARG A 24 16.06 -9.82 -18.17
CA ARG A 24 15.30 -11.07 -18.04
C ARG A 24 16.17 -12.31 -17.80
N LYS A 25 17.45 -12.28 -18.22
CA LYS A 25 18.38 -13.40 -18.05
C LYS A 25 18.98 -13.46 -16.64
N ALA A 26 18.99 -12.33 -15.92
CA ALA A 26 19.52 -12.23 -14.56
C ALA A 26 18.48 -12.55 -13.48
N ILE A 27 17.23 -12.87 -13.85
CA ILE A 27 16.17 -13.21 -12.90
C ILE A 27 16.54 -14.49 -12.12
N ASN A 28 16.71 -14.36 -10.81
CA ASN A 28 16.93 -15.51 -9.94
C ASN A 28 15.60 -16.19 -9.61
N TRP A 29 15.33 -17.31 -10.29
CA TRP A 29 14.09 -18.06 -10.14
C TRP A 29 13.89 -18.68 -8.76
N ARG A 30 14.95 -18.97 -8.01
CA ARG A 30 14.82 -19.42 -6.61
C ARG A 30 14.18 -18.33 -5.76
N THR A 31 14.67 -17.09 -5.88
CA THR A 31 14.15 -15.93 -5.14
C THR A 31 12.73 -15.60 -5.58
N VAL A 32 12.48 -15.54 -6.88
CA VAL A 32 11.17 -15.18 -7.46
C VAL A 32 10.10 -16.22 -7.12
N ILE A 33 10.34 -17.50 -7.40
CA ILE A 33 9.37 -18.56 -7.08
C ILE A 33 9.21 -18.70 -5.57
N GLY A 34 10.30 -18.62 -4.81
CA GLY A 34 10.26 -18.65 -3.35
C GLY A 34 9.39 -17.53 -2.77
N ALA A 35 9.50 -16.31 -3.31
CA ALA A 35 8.72 -15.17 -2.86
C ALA A 35 7.22 -15.34 -3.18
N LEU A 36 6.89 -15.80 -4.39
CA LEU A 36 5.51 -16.10 -4.79
C LEU A 36 4.90 -17.22 -3.91
N VAL A 37 5.65 -18.31 -3.69
CA VAL A 37 5.20 -19.42 -2.83
C VAL A 37 5.01 -18.95 -1.39
N LEU A 38 5.92 -18.13 -0.86
CA LEU A 38 5.80 -17.58 0.49
C LEU A 38 4.56 -16.69 0.63
N GLN A 39 4.32 -15.79 -0.32
CA GLN A 39 3.14 -14.93 -0.36
C GLN A 39 1.85 -15.75 -0.47
N ALA A 40 1.79 -16.72 -1.39
CA ALA A 40 0.63 -17.58 -1.60
C ALA A 40 0.36 -18.50 -0.40
N SER A 41 1.41 -19.05 0.23
CA SER A 41 1.28 -19.90 1.42
C SER A 41 0.76 -19.11 2.61
N PHE A 42 1.24 -17.88 2.81
CA PHE A 42 0.71 -17.01 3.84
C PHE A 42 -0.75 -16.65 3.59
N ALA A 43 -1.12 -16.30 2.35
CA ALA A 43 -2.51 -16.04 1.97
C ALA A 43 -3.41 -17.26 2.23
N ALA A 44 -2.98 -18.46 1.84
CA ALA A 44 -3.69 -19.70 2.11
C ALA A 44 -3.90 -19.92 3.61
N LEU A 45 -2.84 -19.71 4.40
CA LEU A 45 -2.89 -19.85 5.86
C LEU A 45 -3.96 -18.93 6.46
N VAL A 46 -3.91 -17.63 6.16
CA VAL A 46 -4.72 -16.64 6.88
C VAL A 46 -6.11 -16.41 6.28
N LEU A 47 -6.33 -16.75 5.01
CA LEU A 47 -7.61 -16.53 4.31
C LEU A 47 -8.41 -17.80 4.04
N TYR A 48 -7.78 -18.99 4.03
CA TYR A 48 -8.47 -20.25 3.72
C TYR A 48 -8.45 -21.25 4.89
N ILE A 49 -7.30 -21.44 5.55
CA ILE A 49 -7.18 -22.42 6.63
C ILE A 49 -7.87 -21.91 7.91
N PRO A 50 -8.82 -22.67 8.52
CA PRO A 50 -9.59 -22.21 9.69
C PRO A 50 -8.72 -21.79 10.89
N LEU A 51 -7.61 -22.50 11.12
CA LEU A 51 -6.66 -22.14 12.18
C LEU A 51 -6.03 -20.76 11.93
N GLY A 52 -5.58 -20.50 10.70
CA GLY A 52 -4.96 -19.22 10.37
C GLY A 52 -5.97 -18.09 10.29
N GLN A 53 -7.20 -18.33 9.83
CA GLN A 53 -8.30 -17.36 9.95
C GLN A 53 -8.58 -17.00 11.42
N LYS A 54 -8.58 -17.97 12.33
CA LYS A 54 -8.74 -17.71 13.78
C LYS A 54 -7.57 -16.91 14.35
N MET A 55 -6.33 -17.22 13.94
CA MET A 55 -5.15 -16.45 14.35
C MET A 55 -5.19 -15.01 13.82
N LEU A 56 -5.56 -14.82 12.56
CA LEU A 56 -5.72 -13.50 11.94
C LEU A 56 -6.84 -12.71 12.64
N GLY A 57 -7.96 -13.37 12.96
CA GLY A 57 -9.05 -12.79 13.74
C GLY A 57 -8.57 -12.32 15.11
N ALA A 58 -7.89 -13.17 15.88
CA ALA A 58 -7.36 -12.79 17.19
C ALA A 58 -6.35 -11.62 17.12
N MET A 59 -5.51 -11.58 16.08
CA MET A 59 -4.60 -10.45 15.85
C MET A 59 -5.37 -9.16 15.49
N SER A 60 -6.40 -9.28 14.64
CA SER A 60 -7.29 -8.16 14.30
C SER A 60 -8.01 -7.63 15.53
N ASP A 61 -8.53 -8.49 16.40
CA ASP A 61 -9.21 -8.11 17.64
C ASP A 61 -8.23 -7.43 18.61
N GLY A 62 -6.98 -7.92 18.69
CA GLY A 62 -5.93 -7.27 19.47
C GLY A 62 -5.62 -5.86 18.98
N VAL A 63 -5.47 -5.66 17.67
CA VAL A 63 -5.24 -4.33 17.09
C VAL A 63 -6.48 -3.43 17.26
N ALA A 64 -7.69 -3.95 17.09
CA ALA A 64 -8.92 -3.20 17.37
C ALA A 64 -9.01 -2.77 18.84
N GLY A 65 -8.62 -3.65 19.78
CA GLY A 65 -8.50 -3.33 21.19
C GLY A 65 -7.51 -2.19 21.45
N LEU A 66 -6.36 -2.20 20.77
CA LEU A 66 -5.40 -1.08 20.85
C LEU A 66 -6.00 0.24 20.32
N LEU A 67 -6.72 0.20 19.19
CA LEU A 67 -7.39 1.39 18.63
C LEU A 67 -8.48 1.94 19.57
N SER A 68 -9.14 1.08 20.35
CA SER A 68 -10.14 1.53 21.33
C SER A 68 -9.55 2.38 22.47
N PHE A 69 -8.27 2.20 22.82
CA PHE A 69 -7.59 3.10 23.77
C PHE A 69 -7.31 4.48 23.17
N ALA A 70 -7.10 4.55 21.85
CA ALA A 70 -6.96 5.83 21.16
C ALA A 70 -8.25 6.65 21.24
N ASP A 71 -9.42 6.01 21.18
CA ASP A 71 -10.71 6.69 21.33
C ASP A 71 -10.82 7.45 22.67
N VAL A 72 -10.23 6.94 23.75
CA VAL A 72 -10.20 7.66 25.04
C VAL A 72 -9.47 8.99 24.91
N GLY A 73 -8.30 8.99 24.26
CA GLY A 73 -7.52 10.21 24.02
C GLY A 73 -8.21 11.17 23.05
N ILE A 74 -8.83 10.64 22.00
CA ILE A 74 -9.58 11.43 21.01
C ILE A 74 -10.78 12.13 21.67
N ASN A 75 -11.56 11.39 22.46
CA ASN A 75 -12.72 11.93 23.19
C ASN A 75 -12.30 12.96 24.24
N PHE A 76 -11.14 12.77 24.89
CA PHE A 76 -10.60 13.76 25.82
C PHE A 76 -10.24 15.08 25.13
N VAL A 77 -9.58 15.03 23.97
CA VAL A 77 -9.11 16.24 23.26
C VAL A 77 -10.24 16.95 22.51
N PHE A 78 -11.14 16.21 21.86
CA PHE A 78 -12.14 16.77 20.95
C PHE A 78 -13.57 16.75 21.51
N GLY A 79 -13.81 16.11 22.66
CA GLY A 79 -15.12 16.07 23.30
C GLY A 79 -16.22 15.54 22.37
N ASP A 80 -17.36 16.23 22.35
CA ASP A 80 -18.52 15.85 21.54
C ASP A 80 -18.27 15.89 20.02
N LEU A 81 -17.21 16.54 19.53
CA LEU A 81 -16.82 16.51 18.11
C LEU A 81 -16.30 15.13 17.68
N ALA A 82 -15.81 14.32 18.62
CA ALA A 82 -15.40 12.95 18.35
C ALA A 82 -16.57 11.95 18.39
N ASN A 83 -17.75 12.37 18.85
CA ASN A 83 -18.92 11.53 18.94
C ASN A 83 -19.64 11.49 17.59
N ILE A 84 -19.63 10.32 16.94
CA ILE A 84 -20.23 10.12 15.61
C ILE A 84 -21.74 10.33 15.63
N GLU A 85 -22.44 9.94 16.70
CA GLU A 85 -23.90 10.08 16.80
C GLU A 85 -24.32 11.55 16.93
N LYS A 86 -23.52 12.37 17.62
CA LYS A 86 -23.82 13.79 17.83
C LYS A 86 -23.34 14.69 16.69
N SER A 87 -22.14 14.42 16.17
CA SER A 87 -21.42 15.32 15.26
C SER A 87 -21.22 14.75 13.86
N GLY A 88 -21.69 13.53 13.60
CA GLY A 88 -21.40 12.80 12.37
C GLY A 88 -19.94 12.30 12.31
N PHE A 89 -19.60 11.63 11.21
CA PHE A 89 -18.24 11.15 10.99
C PHE A 89 -17.34 12.30 10.49
N VAL A 90 -16.48 12.83 11.37
CA VAL A 90 -15.47 13.83 11.00
C VAL A 90 -14.11 13.14 10.81
N PHE A 91 -13.68 12.99 9.56
CA PHE A 91 -12.42 12.31 9.20
C PHE A 91 -11.21 12.85 9.99
N ALA A 92 -11.05 14.17 10.06
CA ALA A 92 -9.92 14.80 10.74
C ALA A 92 -9.85 14.51 12.25
N ILE A 93 -10.97 14.11 12.86
CA ILE A 93 -11.09 13.82 14.30
C ILE A 93 -11.08 12.31 14.56
N ARG A 94 -11.71 11.51 13.70
CA ARG A 94 -11.84 10.06 13.88
C ARG A 94 -10.68 9.25 13.31
N VAL A 95 -9.99 9.75 12.28
CA VAL A 95 -8.96 9.01 11.55
C VAL A 95 -7.56 9.54 11.84
N LEU A 96 -7.33 10.84 11.66
CA LEU A 96 -5.99 11.42 11.78
C LEU A 96 -5.34 11.23 13.16
N PRO A 97 -6.05 11.30 14.30
CA PRO A 97 -5.45 11.06 15.61
C PRO A 97 -5.04 9.61 15.87
N LEU A 98 -5.65 8.63 15.19
CA LEU A 98 -5.25 7.22 15.31
C LEU A 98 -3.80 7.02 14.85
N VAL A 99 -3.38 7.77 13.84
CA VAL A 99 -1.99 7.77 13.35
C VAL A 99 -1.03 8.27 14.44
N ILE A 100 -1.41 9.31 15.19
CA ILE A 100 -0.62 9.86 16.31
C ILE A 100 -0.41 8.80 17.39
N PHE A 101 -1.50 8.14 17.81
CA PHE A 101 -1.46 7.11 18.84
C PHE A 101 -0.59 5.91 18.43
N ILE A 102 -0.80 5.38 17.22
CA ILE A 102 -0.04 4.22 16.76
C ILE A 102 1.44 4.57 16.54
N SER A 103 1.77 5.76 16.03
CA SER A 103 3.16 6.21 15.93
C SER A 103 3.84 6.32 17.31
N ALA A 104 3.13 6.80 18.34
CA ALA A 104 3.63 6.82 19.71
C ALA A 104 3.89 5.39 20.22
N LEU A 105 2.95 4.47 20.01
CA LEU A 105 3.08 3.07 20.43
C LEU A 105 4.24 2.37 19.72
N ILE A 106 4.36 2.51 18.41
CA ILE A 106 5.46 1.92 17.63
C ILE A 106 6.81 2.44 18.15
N SER A 107 6.93 3.75 18.37
CA SER A 107 8.16 4.34 18.92
C SER A 107 8.53 3.76 20.29
N LEU A 108 7.53 3.54 21.16
CA LEU A 108 7.73 2.89 22.45
C LEU A 108 8.18 1.42 22.31
N LEU A 109 7.59 0.66 21.37
CA LEU A 109 7.99 -0.72 21.10
C LEU A 109 9.40 -0.82 20.50
N TYR A 110 9.83 0.19 19.73
CA TYR A 110 11.22 0.35 19.29
C TYR A 110 12.16 0.67 20.44
N TYR A 111 11.75 1.52 21.38
CA TYR A 111 12.54 1.79 22.58
C TYR A 111 12.80 0.52 23.41
N PHE A 112 11.80 -0.35 23.54
CA PHE A 112 11.95 -1.61 24.27
C PHE A 112 12.65 -2.74 23.49
N GLY A 113 13.04 -2.54 22.23
CA GLY A 113 13.69 -3.59 21.45
C GLY A 113 12.75 -4.63 20.83
N ILE A 114 11.43 -4.51 21.05
CA ILE A 114 10.43 -5.50 20.61
C ILE A 114 10.33 -5.50 19.09
N MET A 115 10.22 -4.32 18.48
CA MET A 115 10.16 -4.19 17.02
C MET A 115 11.44 -4.73 16.38
N GLN A 116 12.58 -4.47 17.02
CA GLN A 116 13.86 -4.93 16.51
C GLN A 116 13.94 -6.46 16.49
N TRP A 117 13.46 -7.10 17.55
CA TRP A 117 13.41 -8.55 17.63
C TRP A 117 12.49 -9.14 16.55
N VAL A 118 11.26 -8.61 16.40
CA VAL A 118 10.29 -9.09 15.40
C VAL A 118 10.86 -8.99 13.98
N ILE A 119 11.43 -7.83 13.62
CA ILE A 119 11.97 -7.59 12.27
C ILE A 119 13.19 -8.47 12.00
N LYS A 120 14.08 -8.68 12.99
CA LYS A 120 15.24 -9.58 12.83
C LYS A 120 14.81 -11.04 12.60
N VAL A 121 13.81 -11.52 13.34
CA VAL A 121 13.32 -12.90 13.21
C VAL A 121 12.66 -13.12 11.85
N LEU A 122 11.70 -12.27 11.48
CA LEU A 122 10.98 -12.39 10.22
C LEU A 122 11.91 -12.14 9.02
N GLY A 123 12.74 -11.09 9.07
CA GLY A 123 13.67 -10.75 8.00
C GLY A 123 14.75 -11.80 7.80
N GLY A 124 15.30 -12.37 8.88
CA GLY A 124 16.23 -13.49 8.80
C GLY A 124 15.59 -14.77 8.23
N GLY A 125 14.30 -14.99 8.50
CA GLY A 125 13.52 -16.06 7.88
C GLY A 125 13.38 -15.88 6.37
N ILE A 126 12.93 -14.70 5.93
CA ILE A 126 12.79 -14.35 4.51
C ILE A 126 14.15 -14.44 3.80
N GLN A 127 15.21 -13.89 4.39
CA GLN A 127 16.58 -13.94 3.86
C GLN A 127 17.03 -15.38 3.57
N LYS A 128 16.86 -16.29 4.55
CA LYS A 128 17.28 -17.70 4.43
C LYS A 128 16.48 -18.43 3.35
N LEU A 129 15.17 -18.17 3.27
CA LEU A 129 14.29 -18.82 2.30
C LEU A 129 14.60 -18.35 0.87
N LEU A 130 14.72 -17.03 0.67
CA LEU A 130 14.80 -16.42 -0.65
C LEU A 130 16.22 -16.23 -1.19
N GLY A 131 17.24 -16.28 -0.31
CA GLY A 131 18.63 -16.00 -0.68
C GLY A 131 18.90 -14.52 -0.99
N THR A 132 18.05 -13.63 -0.50
CA THR A 132 18.19 -12.17 -0.61
C THR A 132 19.23 -11.64 0.37
N SER A 133 19.70 -10.41 0.17
CA SER A 133 20.63 -9.79 1.13
C SER A 133 19.96 -9.52 2.47
N ARG A 134 20.76 -9.36 3.53
CA ARG A 134 20.21 -9.16 4.89
C ARG A 134 19.50 -7.81 4.98
N ALA A 135 20.08 -6.75 4.42
CA ALA A 135 19.55 -5.39 4.45
C ALA A 135 18.21 -5.31 3.74
N GLU A 136 18.11 -5.85 2.52
CA GLU A 136 16.87 -5.79 1.75
C GLU A 136 15.76 -6.64 2.38
N SER A 137 16.12 -7.76 3.01
CA SER A 137 15.16 -8.62 3.73
C SER A 137 14.65 -7.97 5.02
N LEU A 138 15.51 -7.27 5.76
CA LEU A 138 15.13 -6.50 6.95
C LEU A 138 14.23 -5.33 6.58
N VAL A 139 14.52 -4.61 5.49
CA VAL A 139 13.64 -3.51 5.03
C VAL A 139 12.30 -4.03 4.55
N ALA A 140 12.29 -5.09 3.73
CA ALA A 140 11.05 -5.70 3.24
C ALA A 140 10.13 -6.11 4.41
N THR A 141 10.72 -6.67 5.46
CA THR A 141 10.00 -7.06 6.67
C THR A 141 9.63 -5.86 7.55
N GLY A 142 10.53 -4.89 7.70
CA GLY A 142 10.30 -3.68 8.47
C GLY A 142 9.12 -2.89 7.94
N ASN A 143 8.94 -2.87 6.62
CA ASN A 143 7.81 -2.26 5.91
C ASN A 143 6.44 -2.87 6.23
N ILE A 144 6.36 -4.04 6.89
CA ILE A 144 5.09 -4.57 7.42
C ILE A 144 4.54 -3.64 8.52
N PHE A 145 5.43 -2.94 9.23
CA PHE A 145 5.10 -2.13 10.41
C PHE A 145 5.46 -0.65 10.24
N LEU A 146 6.58 -0.37 9.59
CA LEU A 146 7.11 0.97 9.36
C LEU A 146 6.67 1.52 8.01
N SER A 147 6.64 2.85 7.90
CA SER A 147 6.41 3.52 6.62
C SER A 147 7.62 3.43 5.68
N GLN A 148 7.38 3.65 4.38
CA GLN A 148 8.43 3.82 3.37
C GLN A 148 9.44 4.95 3.66
N GLY A 149 9.09 5.89 4.54
CA GLY A 149 9.98 6.95 4.99
C GLY A 149 10.91 6.52 6.12
N GLU A 150 10.47 5.56 6.94
CA GLU A 150 11.14 5.14 8.16
C GLU A 150 11.92 3.83 8.00
N SER A 151 11.41 2.89 7.20
CA SER A 151 12.03 1.57 7.04
C SER A 151 13.48 1.61 6.53
N PRO A 152 13.93 2.56 5.68
CA PRO A 152 15.34 2.62 5.30
C PRO A 152 16.28 2.98 6.47
N LEU A 153 15.78 3.54 7.57
CA LEU A 153 16.58 3.83 8.77
C LEU A 153 17.16 2.55 9.39
N LEU A 154 16.45 1.42 9.24
CA LEU A 154 16.90 0.10 9.73
C LEU A 154 18.25 -0.33 9.14
N ILE A 155 18.59 0.20 7.97
CA ILE A 155 19.77 -0.16 7.20
C ILE A 155 20.58 1.07 6.77
N ARG A 156 20.39 2.21 7.44
CA ARG A 156 21.04 3.48 7.08
C ARG A 156 22.53 3.36 6.74
N PRO A 157 23.37 2.62 7.50
CA PRO A 157 24.80 2.47 7.19
C PRO A 157 25.09 1.80 5.83
N PHE A 158 24.14 1.04 5.29
CA PHE A 158 24.31 0.23 4.08
C PHE A 158 23.71 0.91 2.84
N LEU A 159 22.78 1.86 2.99
CA LEU A 159 22.08 2.52 1.86
C LEU A 159 23.04 3.09 0.81
N ALA A 160 24.14 3.71 1.24
CA ALA A 160 25.16 4.29 0.36
C ALA A 160 25.80 3.25 -0.56
N LYS A 161 25.94 2.02 -0.08
CA LYS A 161 26.71 0.93 -0.73
C LYS A 161 25.86 -0.15 -1.35
N MET A 162 24.54 -0.10 -1.16
CA MET A 162 23.61 -1.07 -1.73
C MET A 162 23.73 -1.12 -3.25
N THR A 163 23.63 -2.32 -3.82
CA THR A 163 23.54 -2.46 -5.27
C THR A 163 22.29 -1.76 -5.80
N ARG A 164 22.19 -1.61 -7.12
CA ARG A 164 20.99 -1.05 -7.74
C ARG A 164 19.73 -1.90 -7.46
N SER A 165 19.87 -3.23 -7.39
CA SER A 165 18.74 -4.13 -7.10
C SER A 165 18.32 -4.06 -5.65
N GLU A 166 19.28 -4.04 -4.72
CA GLU A 166 19.02 -3.86 -3.28
C GLU A 166 18.28 -2.54 -3.00
N LEU A 167 18.74 -1.42 -3.58
CA LEU A 167 18.06 -0.13 -3.45
C LEU A 167 16.65 -0.18 -4.05
N PHE A 168 16.48 -0.86 -5.19
CA PHE A 168 15.17 -1.01 -5.82
C PHE A 168 14.19 -1.83 -4.95
N VAL A 169 14.68 -2.84 -4.21
CA VAL A 169 13.88 -3.60 -3.24
C VAL A 169 13.42 -2.71 -2.09
N VAL A 170 14.30 -1.87 -1.54
CA VAL A 170 13.96 -0.91 -0.47
C VAL A 170 12.80 -0.02 -0.93
N MET A 171 12.92 0.53 -2.14
CA MET A 171 11.91 1.42 -2.72
C MET A 171 10.58 0.69 -2.98
N THR A 172 10.64 -0.46 -3.66
CA THR A 172 9.46 -1.21 -4.07
C THR A 172 8.71 -1.79 -2.88
N CYS A 173 9.41 -2.37 -1.90
CA CYS A 173 8.76 -2.91 -0.70
C CYS A 173 8.14 -1.81 0.16
N GLY A 174 8.78 -0.62 0.23
CA GLY A 174 8.19 0.53 0.92
C GLY A 174 6.89 1.01 0.29
N MET A 175 6.84 1.08 -1.04
CA MET A 175 5.60 1.45 -1.75
C MET A 175 4.57 0.32 -1.75
N ALA A 176 4.99 -0.95 -1.69
CA ALA A 176 4.06 -2.09 -1.70
C ALA A 176 3.32 -2.24 -0.37
N SER A 177 3.84 -1.69 0.72
CA SER A 177 3.22 -1.81 2.05
C SER A 177 2.53 -0.52 2.49
N VAL A 178 1.89 -0.60 3.66
CA VAL A 178 1.38 0.54 4.41
C VAL A 178 1.99 0.52 5.80
N ALA A 179 2.13 1.69 6.42
CA ALA A 179 2.62 1.80 7.78
C ALA A 179 1.56 1.32 8.78
N GLY A 180 2.00 0.74 9.90
CA GLY A 180 1.10 0.39 11.00
C GLY A 180 0.31 1.60 11.50
N SER A 181 0.92 2.79 11.46
CA SER A 181 0.30 4.05 11.87
C SER A 181 -0.93 4.43 11.05
N VAL A 182 -0.97 4.12 9.76
CA VAL A 182 -2.11 4.46 8.90
C VAL A 182 -3.18 3.36 8.84
N LEU A 183 -2.88 2.14 9.28
CA LEU A 183 -3.84 1.03 9.34
C LEU A 183 -5.09 1.38 10.13
N GLY A 184 -4.93 2.03 11.28
CA GLY A 184 -6.05 2.52 12.10
C GLY A 184 -6.92 3.52 11.34
N GLY A 185 -6.32 4.33 10.47
CA GLY A 185 -7.06 5.29 9.65
C GLY A 185 -7.94 4.63 8.59
N TYR A 186 -7.42 3.63 7.88
CA TYR A 186 -8.23 2.86 6.93
C TYR A 186 -9.32 2.04 7.64
N ALA A 187 -9.02 1.46 8.80
CA ALA A 187 -10.01 0.78 9.62
C ALA A 187 -11.12 1.74 10.08
N GLY A 188 -10.77 2.99 10.43
CA GLY A 188 -11.71 4.05 10.76
C GLY A 188 -12.63 4.46 9.60
N LEU A 189 -12.25 4.18 8.35
CA LEU A 189 -13.11 4.33 7.16
C LEU A 189 -14.04 3.12 6.93
N GLY A 190 -13.99 2.09 7.78
CA GLY A 190 -14.82 0.89 7.66
C GLY A 190 -14.18 -0.22 6.82
N VAL A 191 -12.88 -0.15 6.55
CA VAL A 191 -12.12 -1.23 5.91
C VAL A 191 -11.83 -2.33 6.95
N GLU A 192 -11.99 -3.59 6.56
CA GLU A 192 -11.81 -4.70 7.50
C GLU A 192 -10.34 -4.88 7.90
N LEU A 193 -10.07 -4.71 9.19
CA LEU A 193 -8.73 -4.71 9.77
C LEU A 193 -7.97 -6.01 9.52
N LYS A 194 -8.65 -7.16 9.58
CA LYS A 194 -8.05 -8.47 9.25
C LYS A 194 -7.44 -8.52 7.85
N PHE A 195 -8.09 -7.90 6.85
CA PHE A 195 -7.58 -7.88 5.48
C PHE A 195 -6.43 -6.90 5.31
N LEU A 196 -6.50 -5.74 5.98
CA LEU A 196 -5.38 -4.81 6.00
C LEU A 196 -4.13 -5.44 6.63
N ILE A 197 -4.26 -6.14 7.76
CA ILE A 197 -3.13 -6.81 8.39
C ILE A 197 -2.58 -7.92 7.48
N ALA A 198 -3.45 -8.77 6.91
CA ALA A 198 -3.01 -9.80 5.97
C ALA A 198 -2.27 -9.20 4.76
N ALA A 199 -2.78 -8.10 4.20
CA ALA A 199 -2.13 -7.38 3.10
C ALA A 199 -0.75 -6.83 3.49
N SER A 200 -0.60 -6.24 4.68
CA SER A 200 0.70 -5.75 5.18
C SER A 200 1.75 -6.86 5.24
N PHE A 201 1.40 -8.05 5.73
CA PHE A 201 2.34 -9.19 5.76
C PHE A 201 2.65 -9.73 4.36
N MET A 202 1.66 -9.79 3.47
CA MET A 202 1.84 -10.23 2.09
C MET A 202 2.67 -9.25 1.24
N ALA A 203 2.71 -7.98 1.61
CA ALA A 203 3.48 -6.95 0.91
C ALA A 203 5.00 -7.20 0.93
N ALA A 204 5.54 -7.81 1.99
CA ALA A 204 6.97 -8.12 2.08
C ALA A 204 7.45 -9.11 0.98
N PRO A 205 6.91 -10.34 0.90
CA PRO A 205 7.27 -11.24 -0.20
C PRO A 205 6.77 -10.76 -1.57
N GLY A 206 5.60 -10.10 -1.66
CA GLY A 206 5.09 -9.56 -2.92
C GLY A 206 5.97 -8.44 -3.49
N GLY A 207 6.47 -7.54 -2.63
CA GLY A 207 7.40 -6.49 -3.00
C GLY A 207 8.75 -7.06 -3.47
N LEU A 208 9.29 -8.04 -2.74
CA LEU A 208 10.52 -8.76 -3.14
C LEU A 208 10.36 -9.48 -4.47
N LEU A 209 9.24 -10.16 -4.68
CA LEU A 209 8.89 -10.83 -5.92
C LEU A 209 8.99 -9.87 -7.11
N MET A 210 8.25 -8.76 -7.05
CA MET A 210 8.20 -7.81 -8.17
C MET A 210 9.51 -7.04 -8.33
N ALA A 211 10.17 -6.69 -7.22
CA ALA A 211 11.44 -6.00 -7.25
C ALA A 211 12.55 -6.83 -7.92
N LYS A 212 12.68 -8.10 -7.55
CA LYS A 212 13.72 -9.00 -8.09
C LYS A 212 13.41 -9.50 -9.51
N ILE A 213 12.18 -9.36 -10.00
CA ILE A 213 11.87 -9.52 -11.44
C ILE A 213 12.26 -8.25 -12.21
N LEU A 214 11.81 -7.07 -11.75
CA LEU A 214 11.95 -5.81 -12.50
C LEU A 214 13.40 -5.32 -12.55
N VAL A 215 14.11 -5.42 -11.43
CA VAL A 215 15.53 -5.07 -11.30
C VAL A 215 16.26 -6.24 -10.62
N PRO A 216 16.62 -7.29 -11.37
CA PRO A 216 17.33 -8.44 -10.81
C PRO A 216 18.73 -8.06 -10.32
N GLU A 217 19.24 -8.81 -9.35
CA GLU A 217 20.59 -8.66 -8.83
C GLU A 217 21.62 -9.03 -9.90
N GLN A 218 22.56 -8.12 -10.18
CA GLN A 218 23.64 -8.32 -11.15
C GLN A 218 25.03 -8.11 -10.55
N GLU A 219 25.08 -7.54 -9.36
CA GLU A 219 26.30 -7.24 -8.62
C GLU A 219 26.36 -8.17 -7.39
N THR A 220 27.53 -8.30 -6.79
CA THR A 220 27.66 -9.03 -5.52
C THR A 220 27.35 -8.07 -4.38
N PRO A 221 26.29 -8.28 -3.59
CA PRO A 221 26.02 -7.45 -2.42
C PRO A 221 27.22 -7.48 -1.45
N GLU A 222 27.57 -6.34 -0.85
CA GLU A 222 28.56 -6.32 0.21
C GLU A 222 28.10 -7.22 1.38
N GLU A 223 29.04 -7.94 1.98
CA GLU A 223 28.73 -8.89 3.06
C GLU A 223 28.28 -8.16 4.33
N GLN A 224 27.01 -8.32 4.69
CA GLN A 224 26.36 -7.64 5.82
C GLN A 224 26.36 -8.55 7.06
N VAL A 225 27.55 -8.77 7.63
CA VAL A 225 27.77 -9.78 8.70
C VAL A 225 26.99 -9.45 9.98
N GLU A 226 26.91 -8.18 10.39
CA GLU A 226 26.04 -7.72 11.48
C GLU A 226 25.34 -6.41 11.12
N ILE A 227 24.03 -6.49 10.89
CA ILE A 227 23.17 -5.30 10.92
C ILE A 227 22.74 -5.11 12.37
N GLU A 228 23.52 -4.33 13.12
CA GLU A 228 23.05 -3.73 14.35
C GLU A 228 21.95 -2.72 13.99
N MET A 229 20.70 -3.15 14.15
CA MET A 229 19.58 -2.24 13.97
C MET A 229 19.67 -1.16 15.04
N ALA A 230 19.54 0.10 14.61
CA ALA A 230 19.62 1.25 15.48
C ALA A 230 18.74 1.02 16.73
N THR A 231 19.37 1.06 17.90
CA THR A 231 18.66 1.17 19.17
C THR A 231 18.01 2.55 19.23
N SER A 232 16.91 2.67 19.99
CA SER A 232 16.29 3.97 20.17
C SER A 232 17.28 4.98 20.73
N GLU A 233 17.34 6.16 20.12
CA GLU A 233 18.15 7.29 20.60
C GLU A 233 17.47 8.05 21.76
N HIS A 234 16.28 7.61 22.18
CA HIS A 234 15.50 8.27 23.22
C HIS A 234 16.06 7.97 24.61
N SER A 235 15.99 8.97 25.48
CA SER A 235 16.56 8.90 26.83
C SER A 235 15.80 7.94 27.74
N ASN A 236 14.48 7.81 27.54
CA ASN A 236 13.61 6.93 28.31
C ASN A 236 12.31 6.62 27.53
N ALA A 237 11.47 5.74 28.08
CA ALA A 237 10.20 5.33 27.48
C ALA A 237 9.23 6.51 27.26
N ILE A 238 9.21 7.52 28.14
CA ILE A 238 8.33 8.69 28.00
C ILE A 238 8.81 9.57 26.85
N ASP A 239 10.12 9.78 26.75
CA ASP A 239 10.74 10.49 25.62
C ASP A 239 10.42 9.79 24.28
N ALA A 240 10.56 8.46 24.22
CA ALA A 240 10.21 7.68 23.03
C ALA A 240 8.73 7.81 22.65
N LEU A 241 7.83 7.73 23.64
CA LEU A 241 6.39 7.89 23.43
C LEU A 241 6.07 9.31 22.91
N ALA A 242 6.65 10.35 23.52
CA ALA A 242 6.43 11.74 23.15
C ALA A 242 6.97 12.05 21.73
N ALA A 243 8.18 11.58 21.41
CA ALA A 243 8.76 11.73 20.09
C ALA A 243 7.93 11.01 19.02
N GLY A 244 7.46 9.78 19.33
CA GLY A 244 6.57 9.03 18.45
C GLY A 244 5.24 9.75 18.19
N ALA A 245 4.64 10.35 19.22
CA ALA A 245 3.42 11.16 19.08
C ALA A 245 3.68 12.41 18.20
N MET A 246 4.79 13.11 18.40
CA MET A 246 5.14 14.29 17.59
C MET A 246 5.39 13.94 16.13
N ASN A 247 6.04 12.80 15.86
CA ASN A 247 6.21 12.29 14.50
C ASN A 247 4.88 11.90 13.88
N GLY A 248 4.04 11.18 14.62
CA GLY A 248 2.68 10.84 14.20
C GLY A 248 1.85 12.08 13.86
N MET A 249 1.92 13.15 14.66
CA MET A 249 1.24 14.42 14.38
C MET A 249 1.66 15.03 13.05
N LYS A 250 2.98 15.05 12.74
CA LYS A 250 3.46 15.53 11.44
C LYS A 250 2.88 14.69 10.29
N VAL A 251 2.85 13.37 10.44
CA VAL A 251 2.28 12.45 9.44
C VAL A 251 0.78 12.72 9.27
N SER A 252 0.02 12.83 10.36
CA SER A 252 -1.41 13.14 10.36
C SER A 252 -1.73 14.45 9.64
N VAL A 253 -0.98 15.52 9.94
CA VAL A 253 -1.16 16.83 9.29
C VAL A 253 -0.81 16.76 7.81
N ALA A 254 0.25 16.03 7.44
CA ALA A 254 0.60 15.81 6.05
C ALA A 254 -0.51 15.07 5.29
N ILE A 255 -1.09 14.01 5.86
CA ILE A 255 -2.24 13.29 5.28
C ILE A 255 -3.42 14.24 5.09
N GLY A 256 -3.84 14.96 6.13
CA GLY A 256 -4.95 15.91 6.03
C GLY A 256 -4.72 16.98 4.96
N THR A 257 -3.51 17.53 4.89
CA THR A 257 -3.12 18.54 3.89
C THR A 257 -3.18 17.98 2.47
N MET A 258 -2.62 16.78 2.25
CA MET A 258 -2.63 16.11 0.94
C MET A 258 -4.07 15.80 0.49
N LEU A 259 -4.94 15.37 1.41
CA LEU A 259 -6.34 15.09 1.09
C LEU A 259 -7.10 16.34 0.70
N ILE A 260 -6.95 17.44 1.45
CA ILE A 260 -7.57 18.72 1.09
C ILE A 260 -7.13 19.15 -0.31
N ALA A 261 -5.82 19.09 -0.59
CA ALA A 261 -5.29 19.49 -1.89
C ALA A 261 -5.80 18.59 -3.03
N PHE A 262 -5.66 17.26 -2.91
CA PHE A 262 -6.03 16.36 -4.01
C PHE A 262 -7.53 16.29 -4.25
N VAL A 263 -8.35 16.20 -3.20
CA VAL A 263 -9.82 16.20 -3.37
C VAL A 263 -10.28 17.48 -4.07
N SER A 264 -9.72 18.64 -3.69
CA SER A 264 -10.04 19.92 -4.33
C SER A 264 -9.60 19.96 -5.80
N VAL A 265 -8.39 19.49 -6.09
CA VAL A 265 -7.87 19.45 -7.47
C VAL A 265 -8.67 18.49 -8.35
N ILE A 266 -9.10 17.34 -7.82
CA ILE A 266 -9.95 16.39 -8.54
C ILE A 266 -11.31 17.00 -8.83
N ALA A 267 -11.94 17.64 -7.84
CA ALA A 267 -13.22 18.31 -8.03
C ALA A 267 -13.12 19.39 -9.13
N MET A 268 -12.04 20.18 -9.11
CA MET A 268 -11.76 21.17 -10.17
C MET A 268 -11.53 20.52 -11.53
N ALA A 269 -10.75 19.43 -11.59
CA ALA A 269 -10.48 18.70 -12.84
C ALA A 269 -11.77 18.08 -13.40
N ASN A 270 -12.61 17.49 -12.55
CA ASN A 270 -13.90 16.93 -12.94
C ASN A 270 -14.83 18.02 -13.48
N ALA A 271 -14.93 19.18 -12.82
CA ALA A 271 -15.73 20.29 -13.34
C ALA A 271 -15.27 20.77 -14.74
N GLY A 272 -13.96 20.71 -15.02
CA GLY A 272 -13.42 20.97 -16.36
C GLY A 272 -13.73 19.87 -17.36
N LEU A 273 -13.57 18.60 -16.97
CA LEU A 273 -13.86 17.43 -17.81
C LEU A 273 -15.35 17.34 -18.16
N GLU A 274 -16.24 17.63 -17.22
CA GLU A 274 -17.70 17.65 -17.45
C GLU A 274 -18.06 18.70 -18.51
N GLN A 275 -17.46 19.89 -18.45
CA GLN A 275 -17.64 20.92 -19.49
C GLN A 275 -17.14 20.44 -20.86
N VAL A 276 -15.99 19.76 -20.91
CA VAL A 276 -15.50 19.14 -22.14
C VAL A 276 -16.47 18.07 -22.65
N GLY A 277 -17.05 17.27 -21.76
CA GLY A 277 -18.08 16.28 -22.08
C GLY A 277 -19.32 16.91 -22.71
N HIS A 278 -19.85 17.98 -22.13
CA HIS A 278 -20.98 18.73 -22.71
C HIS A 278 -20.63 19.35 -24.08
N GLY A 279 -19.42 19.88 -24.22
CA GLY A 279 -18.90 20.35 -25.51
C GLY A 279 -18.90 19.25 -26.57
N LEU A 280 -18.36 18.07 -26.26
CA LEU A 280 -18.35 16.91 -27.14
C LEU A 280 -19.77 16.42 -27.47
N ALA A 281 -20.70 16.44 -26.51
CA ALA A 281 -22.10 16.12 -26.75
C ALA A 281 -22.73 17.04 -27.81
N SER A 282 -22.51 18.36 -27.70
CA SER A 282 -23.01 19.34 -28.68
C SER A 282 -22.38 19.19 -30.07
N LEU A 283 -21.07 18.95 -30.16
CA LEU A 283 -20.36 18.78 -31.43
C LEU A 283 -20.80 17.51 -32.15
N THR A 284 -20.94 16.41 -31.43
CA THR A 284 -21.37 15.13 -32.01
C THR A 284 -22.82 15.16 -32.48
N ALA A 285 -23.69 15.90 -31.79
CA ALA A 285 -25.04 16.20 -32.30
C ALA A 285 -24.99 16.99 -33.62
N ALA A 286 -24.13 18.00 -33.72
CA ALA A 286 -24.02 18.83 -34.92
C ALA A 286 -23.53 18.06 -36.16
N VAL A 287 -22.79 16.95 -35.98
CA VAL A 287 -22.29 16.08 -37.06
C VAL A 287 -23.20 14.87 -37.30
N GLY A 288 -24.37 14.80 -36.65
CA GLY A 288 -25.36 13.72 -36.81
C GLY A 288 -24.99 12.40 -36.12
N MET A 289 -24.11 12.44 -35.11
CA MET A 289 -23.72 11.27 -34.31
C MET A 289 -24.56 11.18 -33.02
N ASP A 290 -25.87 11.00 -33.17
CA ASP A 290 -26.86 11.11 -32.07
C ASP A 290 -26.58 10.16 -30.90
N THR A 291 -26.15 8.92 -31.17
CA THR A 291 -25.80 7.94 -30.12
C THR A 291 -24.60 8.37 -29.29
N VAL A 292 -23.60 8.99 -29.92
CA VAL A 292 -22.40 9.48 -29.23
C VAL A 292 -22.72 10.73 -28.43
N SER A 293 -23.53 11.62 -29.00
CA SER A 293 -24.03 12.81 -28.31
C SER A 293 -24.81 12.45 -27.05
N GLN A 294 -25.74 11.50 -27.16
CA GLN A 294 -26.52 11.05 -26.02
C GLN A 294 -25.63 10.45 -24.92
N TRP A 295 -24.60 9.68 -25.28
CA TRP A 295 -23.68 9.10 -24.30
C TRP A 295 -22.94 10.18 -23.49
N PHE A 296 -22.37 11.19 -24.16
CA PHE A 296 -21.69 12.31 -23.48
C PHE A 296 -22.65 13.21 -22.70
N ALA A 297 -23.92 13.27 -23.09
CA ALA A 297 -24.95 14.01 -22.36
C ALA A 297 -25.41 13.29 -21.09
N THR A 298 -25.47 11.95 -21.09
CA THR A 298 -25.94 11.16 -19.94
C THR A 298 -24.83 10.64 -19.04
N THR A 299 -23.57 10.69 -19.49
CA THR A 299 -22.41 10.16 -18.75
C THR A 299 -21.43 11.30 -18.48
N PRO A 300 -21.41 11.87 -17.26
CA PRO A 300 -20.47 12.93 -16.90
C PRO A 300 -19.02 12.45 -17.07
N LEU A 301 -18.25 13.17 -17.89
CA LEU A 301 -16.83 12.88 -18.04
C LEU A 301 -16.10 13.33 -16.78
N SER A 302 -15.44 12.38 -16.10
CA SER A 302 -14.70 12.62 -14.86
C SER A 302 -13.37 11.88 -14.88
N MET A 303 -12.46 12.28 -13.99
CA MET A 303 -11.21 11.57 -13.73
C MET A 303 -11.50 10.11 -13.35
N GLN A 304 -12.52 9.88 -12.54
CA GLN A 304 -12.95 8.55 -12.11
C GLN A 304 -13.35 7.66 -13.29
N LEU A 305 -14.11 8.21 -14.25
CA LEU A 305 -14.52 7.48 -15.45
C LEU A 305 -13.30 7.11 -16.30
N ILE A 306 -12.39 8.05 -16.53
CA ILE A 306 -11.18 7.84 -17.33
C ILE A 306 -10.31 6.76 -16.68
N LEU A 307 -10.06 6.86 -15.38
CA LEU A 307 -9.28 5.88 -14.62
C LEU A 307 -9.97 4.52 -14.61
N GLY A 308 -11.30 4.48 -14.48
CA GLY A 308 -12.09 3.26 -14.58
C GLY A 308 -11.85 2.53 -15.89
N TYR A 309 -11.93 3.23 -17.03
CA TYR A 309 -11.67 2.60 -18.34
C TYR A 309 -10.22 2.12 -18.48
N ILE A 310 -9.25 2.89 -18.01
CA ILE A 310 -7.82 2.53 -18.11
C ILE A 310 -7.48 1.29 -17.26
N PHE A 311 -8.01 1.22 -16.04
CA PHE A 311 -7.63 0.19 -15.06
C PHE A 311 -8.63 -0.97 -14.93
N SER A 312 -9.82 -0.88 -15.53
CA SER A 312 -10.79 -1.98 -15.53
C SER A 312 -10.26 -3.32 -16.10
N PRO A 313 -9.39 -3.35 -17.15
CA PRO A 313 -8.80 -4.62 -17.58
C PRO A 313 -7.93 -5.23 -16.50
N LEU A 314 -7.21 -4.40 -15.73
CA LEU A 314 -6.37 -4.85 -14.63
C LEU A 314 -7.21 -5.37 -13.45
N ALA A 315 -8.31 -4.68 -13.13
CA ALA A 315 -9.28 -5.14 -12.14
C ALA A 315 -9.87 -6.51 -12.51
N PHE A 316 -10.22 -6.71 -13.78
CA PHE A 316 -10.71 -8.00 -14.26
C PHE A 316 -9.65 -9.10 -14.13
N VAL A 317 -8.39 -8.81 -14.51
CA VAL A 317 -7.26 -9.75 -14.43
C VAL A 317 -7.01 -10.23 -13.00
N VAL A 318 -7.19 -9.37 -11.99
CA VAL A 318 -7.02 -9.76 -10.57
C VAL A 318 -8.22 -10.52 -9.99
N GLY A 319 -9.27 -10.76 -10.79
CA GLY A 319 -10.40 -11.61 -10.44
C GLY A 319 -11.70 -10.87 -10.10
N VAL A 320 -11.79 -9.55 -10.30
CA VAL A 320 -13.04 -8.80 -10.10
C VAL A 320 -14.08 -9.22 -11.15
N PRO A 321 -15.35 -9.45 -10.78
CA PRO A 321 -16.44 -9.70 -11.72
C PRO A 321 -16.56 -8.61 -12.78
N ALA A 322 -16.92 -8.98 -14.00
CA ALA A 322 -16.98 -8.04 -15.14
C ALA A 322 -17.98 -6.87 -14.93
N ASN A 323 -19.02 -7.06 -14.12
CA ASN A 323 -19.98 -6.01 -13.78
C ASN A 323 -19.47 -5.02 -12.72
N GLU A 324 -18.37 -5.35 -12.01
CA GLU A 324 -17.78 -4.52 -10.95
C GLU A 324 -16.38 -4.01 -11.32
N MET A 325 -15.79 -4.51 -12.42
CA MET A 325 -14.42 -4.18 -12.83
C MET A 325 -14.20 -2.70 -13.14
N MET A 326 -15.24 -1.99 -13.59
CA MET A 326 -15.17 -0.55 -13.86
C MET A 326 -14.93 0.22 -12.56
N THR A 327 -15.78 -0.03 -11.56
CA THR A 327 -15.70 0.58 -10.23
C THR A 327 -14.40 0.22 -9.53
N ALA A 328 -14.00 -1.05 -9.55
CA ALA A 328 -12.71 -1.47 -8.99
C ALA A 328 -11.51 -0.84 -9.72
N GLY A 329 -11.59 -0.71 -11.05
CA GLY A 329 -10.60 -0.03 -11.87
C GLY A 329 -10.42 1.44 -11.47
N THR A 330 -11.51 2.16 -11.20
CA THR A 330 -11.47 3.54 -10.71
C THR A 330 -10.62 3.64 -9.44
N PHE A 331 -10.86 2.82 -8.43
CA PHE A 331 -10.10 2.88 -7.18
C PHE A 331 -8.62 2.54 -7.35
N ILE A 332 -8.29 1.54 -8.19
CA ILE A 332 -6.89 1.20 -8.51
C ILE A 332 -6.19 2.39 -9.15
N GLY A 333 -6.88 3.08 -10.08
CA GLY A 333 -6.36 4.27 -10.75
C GLY A 333 -6.21 5.47 -9.81
N GLU A 334 -7.21 5.74 -8.96
CA GLU A 334 -7.16 6.79 -7.95
C GLU A 334 -5.99 6.60 -7.01
N LYS A 335 -5.79 5.38 -6.52
CA LYS A 335 -4.66 5.03 -5.67
C LYS A 335 -3.33 5.34 -6.36
N LEU A 336 -3.15 4.91 -7.62
CA LEU A 336 -1.90 5.09 -8.35
C LEU A 336 -1.57 6.57 -8.61
N ILE A 337 -2.55 7.35 -9.05
CA ILE A 337 -2.34 8.75 -9.47
C ILE A 337 -2.31 9.70 -8.26
N LEU A 338 -3.14 9.42 -7.27
CA LEU A 338 -3.35 10.27 -6.10
C LEU A 338 -2.69 9.61 -4.89
N ASN A 339 -3.47 8.89 -4.11
CA ASN A 339 -3.03 8.07 -2.99
C ASN A 339 -4.15 7.10 -2.58
N GLU A 340 -3.78 6.15 -1.73
CA GLU A 340 -4.66 5.12 -1.22
C GLU A 340 -5.74 5.65 -0.25
N PHE A 341 -5.53 6.76 0.45
CA PHE A 341 -6.57 7.34 1.31
C PHE A 341 -7.76 7.85 0.50
N VAL A 342 -7.52 8.55 -0.61
CA VAL A 342 -8.60 8.99 -1.51
C VAL A 342 -9.37 7.78 -2.03
N ALA A 343 -8.66 6.77 -2.54
CA ALA A 343 -9.28 5.55 -3.05
C ALA A 343 -10.06 4.78 -1.97
N PHE A 344 -9.57 4.72 -0.73
CA PHE A 344 -10.29 4.07 0.37
C PHE A 344 -11.53 4.84 0.81
N MET A 345 -11.52 6.17 0.77
CA MET A 345 -12.72 6.97 1.06
C MET A 345 -13.81 6.75 0.00
N ASP A 346 -13.43 6.78 -1.28
CA ASP A 346 -14.38 6.57 -2.38
C ASP A 346 -14.90 5.12 -2.37
N PHE A 347 -14.01 4.14 -2.11
CA PHE A 347 -14.43 2.76 -1.88
C PHE A 347 -15.40 2.61 -0.71
N ALA A 348 -15.14 3.24 0.44
CA ALA A 348 -16.00 3.15 1.62
C ALA A 348 -17.43 3.66 1.33
N SER A 349 -17.57 4.67 0.46
CA SER A 349 -18.87 5.25 0.12
C SER A 349 -19.79 4.30 -0.68
N VAL A 350 -19.21 3.40 -1.47
CA VAL A 350 -19.95 2.44 -2.31
C VAL A 350 -19.74 0.99 -1.92
N LYS A 351 -18.97 0.71 -0.86
CA LYS A 351 -18.60 -0.65 -0.41
C LYS A 351 -19.79 -1.62 -0.37
N GLN A 352 -20.95 -1.15 0.12
CA GLN A 352 -22.15 -1.97 0.29
C GLN A 352 -22.84 -2.36 -1.03
N THR A 353 -22.52 -1.71 -2.15
CA THR A 353 -23.07 -2.06 -3.47
C THR A 353 -22.26 -3.14 -4.18
N LEU A 354 -21.07 -3.48 -3.66
CA LEU A 354 -20.13 -4.43 -4.23
C LEU A 354 -20.22 -5.79 -3.55
N SER A 355 -19.96 -6.85 -4.31
CA SER A 355 -19.84 -8.20 -3.76
C SER A 355 -18.74 -8.31 -2.70
N ALA A 356 -18.94 -9.17 -1.69
CA ALA A 356 -17.94 -9.38 -0.65
C ALA A 356 -16.57 -9.81 -1.23
N HIS A 357 -16.58 -10.60 -2.30
CA HIS A 357 -15.39 -11.00 -3.03
C HIS A 357 -14.62 -9.79 -3.59
N THR A 358 -15.31 -8.87 -4.26
CA THR A 358 -14.70 -7.64 -4.79
C THR A 358 -14.24 -6.70 -3.69
N GLN A 359 -14.97 -6.59 -2.57
CA GLN A 359 -14.53 -5.80 -1.43
C GLN A 359 -13.18 -6.29 -0.88
N VAL A 360 -12.96 -7.61 -0.82
CA VAL A 360 -11.66 -8.19 -0.45
C VAL A 360 -10.59 -7.81 -1.46
N ILE A 361 -10.82 -8.05 -2.75
CA ILE A 361 -9.83 -7.76 -3.80
C ILE A 361 -9.42 -6.28 -3.78
N ILE A 362 -10.39 -5.37 -3.72
CA ILE A 362 -10.13 -3.92 -3.65
C ILE A 362 -9.31 -3.60 -2.40
N THR A 363 -9.68 -4.15 -1.23
CA THR A 363 -8.93 -3.90 0.02
C THR A 363 -7.44 -4.24 -0.13
N PHE A 364 -7.11 -5.40 -0.69
CA PHE A 364 -5.71 -5.80 -0.91
C PHE A 364 -5.02 -5.00 -2.04
N ALA A 365 -5.74 -4.63 -3.09
CA ALA A 365 -5.19 -3.84 -4.20
C ALA A 365 -4.83 -2.40 -3.77
N LEU A 366 -5.65 -1.82 -2.88
CA LEU A 366 -5.46 -0.48 -2.35
C LEU A 366 -4.48 -0.42 -1.18
N CYS A 367 -4.27 -1.53 -0.46
CA CYS A 367 -3.37 -1.59 0.70
C CYS A 367 -1.88 -1.54 0.30
N GLY A 368 -1.42 -0.35 -0.08
CA GLY A 368 -0.01 -0.03 -0.33
C GLY A 368 0.19 1.43 -0.71
N PHE A 369 1.33 2.02 -0.37
CA PHE A 369 1.71 3.38 -0.74
C PHE A 369 2.12 3.56 -2.22
N ALA A 370 1.79 2.62 -3.11
CA ALA A 370 2.19 2.68 -4.52
C ALA A 370 1.43 3.77 -5.27
N ASN A 371 2.00 4.98 -5.29
CA ASN A 371 1.46 6.15 -5.98
C ASN A 371 2.59 7.13 -6.42
N ILE A 372 2.26 8.08 -7.29
CA ILE A 372 3.25 9.04 -7.82
C ILE A 372 3.84 9.92 -6.71
N GLY A 373 3.04 10.32 -5.72
CA GLY A 373 3.48 11.13 -4.58
C GLY A 373 4.54 10.42 -3.72
N SER A 374 4.46 9.10 -3.58
CA SER A 374 5.42 8.29 -2.83
C SER A 374 6.83 8.33 -3.39
N ILE A 375 7.00 8.64 -4.69
CA ILE A 375 8.34 8.86 -5.27
C ILE A 375 9.02 10.04 -4.56
N ALA A 376 8.30 11.14 -4.35
CA ALA A 376 8.85 12.32 -3.67
C ALA A 376 9.17 12.01 -2.20
N ILE A 377 8.34 11.22 -1.53
CA ILE A 377 8.58 10.77 -0.14
C ILE A 377 9.89 9.98 -0.07
N GLN A 378 10.13 9.05 -0.99
CA GLN A 378 11.36 8.25 -1.00
C GLN A 378 12.61 9.04 -1.42
N ILE A 379 12.48 9.96 -2.38
CA ILE A 379 13.58 10.89 -2.71
C ILE A 379 13.96 11.71 -1.48
N GLY A 380 12.96 12.16 -0.70
CA GLY A 380 13.16 12.89 0.54
C GLY A 380 13.81 12.03 1.63
N SER A 381 13.22 10.88 1.95
CA SER A 381 13.70 10.03 3.04
C SER A 381 15.08 9.44 2.74
N ILE A 382 15.21 8.71 1.63
CA ILE A 382 16.47 8.06 1.25
C ILE A 382 17.52 9.12 0.90
N GLY A 383 17.14 10.21 0.24
CA GLY A 383 18.09 11.28 -0.11
C GLY A 383 18.65 12.04 1.08
N VAL A 384 17.97 12.06 2.24
CA VAL A 384 18.54 12.60 3.49
C VAL A 384 19.50 11.59 4.14
N MET A 385 19.22 10.29 4.02
CA MET A 385 20.04 9.23 4.61
C MET A 385 21.29 8.89 3.80
N ALA A 386 21.19 8.92 2.46
CA ALA A 386 22.24 8.62 1.49
C ALA A 386 22.15 9.62 0.32
N PRO A 387 22.63 10.86 0.50
CA PRO A 387 22.51 11.94 -0.50
C PRO A 387 23.05 11.58 -1.89
N GLU A 388 24.12 10.79 -1.95
CA GLU A 388 24.75 10.27 -3.17
C GLU A 388 23.82 9.34 -3.98
N ARG A 389 22.83 8.71 -3.34
CA ARG A 389 21.86 7.80 -3.99
C ARG A 389 20.59 8.53 -4.45
N ARG A 390 20.44 9.82 -4.14
CA ARG A 390 19.23 10.59 -4.47
C ARG A 390 18.86 10.54 -5.96
N SER A 391 19.85 10.59 -6.84
CA SER A 391 19.65 10.50 -8.29
C SER A 391 19.16 9.12 -8.73
N ASP A 392 19.67 8.04 -8.13
CA ASP A 392 19.23 6.68 -8.39
C ASP A 392 17.77 6.48 -7.98
N VAL A 393 17.40 6.95 -6.78
CA VAL A 393 16.02 6.90 -6.27
C VAL A 393 15.07 7.62 -7.22
N ALA A 394 15.44 8.82 -7.70
CA ALA A 394 14.62 9.56 -8.65
C ALA A 394 14.43 8.81 -9.98
N ARG A 395 15.50 8.19 -10.51
CA ARG A 395 15.46 7.43 -11.77
C ARG A 395 14.63 6.14 -11.65
N LEU A 396 14.68 5.50 -10.48
CA LEU A 396 13.97 4.24 -10.22
C LEU A 396 12.51 4.43 -9.79
N GLY A 397 12.13 5.64 -9.36
CA GLY A 397 10.85 5.94 -8.72
C GLY A 397 9.62 5.40 -9.46
N LEU A 398 9.47 5.72 -10.75
CA LEU A 398 8.31 5.24 -11.52
C LEU A 398 8.28 3.72 -11.66
N LYS A 399 9.44 3.08 -11.84
CA LYS A 399 9.55 1.62 -11.92
C LYS A 399 9.22 0.98 -10.56
N ALA A 400 9.59 1.61 -9.45
CA ALA A 400 9.26 1.15 -8.10
C ALA A 400 7.75 1.24 -7.83
N VAL A 401 7.08 2.31 -8.27
CA VAL A 401 5.61 2.43 -8.21
C VAL A 401 4.94 1.30 -8.99
N ILE A 402 5.43 0.98 -10.19
CA ILE A 402 4.91 -0.14 -10.99
C ILE A 402 5.13 -1.48 -10.25
N GLY A 403 6.34 -1.73 -9.74
CA GLY A 403 6.64 -2.96 -9.00
C GLY A 403 5.77 -3.13 -7.76
N ALA A 404 5.56 -2.05 -7.02
CA ALA A 404 4.71 -2.05 -5.83
C ALA A 404 3.23 -2.24 -6.16
N THR A 405 2.76 -1.62 -7.25
CA THR A 405 1.39 -1.82 -7.74
C THR A 405 1.15 -3.27 -8.14
N LEU A 406 2.08 -3.87 -8.89
CA LEU A 406 2.01 -5.29 -9.24
C LEU A 406 2.05 -6.19 -7.99
N ALA A 407 2.79 -5.81 -6.96
CA ALA A 407 2.83 -6.54 -5.69
C ALA A 407 1.47 -6.49 -4.95
N ASN A 408 0.83 -5.32 -4.89
CA ASN A 408 -0.52 -5.19 -4.30
C ASN A 408 -1.56 -5.97 -5.10
N LEU A 409 -1.49 -5.92 -6.43
CA LEU A 409 -2.39 -6.67 -7.31
C LEU A 409 -2.17 -8.18 -7.21
N MET A 410 -0.92 -8.63 -7.01
CA MET A 410 -0.63 -10.04 -6.71
C MET A 410 -1.28 -10.45 -5.40
N SER A 411 -1.15 -9.64 -4.35
CA SER A 411 -1.83 -9.89 -3.07
C SER A 411 -3.35 -9.94 -3.22
N ALA A 412 -3.93 -9.03 -3.99
CA ALA A 412 -5.36 -8.98 -4.27
C ALA A 412 -5.85 -10.23 -5.04
N THR A 413 -5.09 -10.65 -6.04
CA THR A 413 -5.39 -11.86 -6.82
C THR A 413 -5.36 -13.11 -5.94
N LEU A 414 -4.33 -13.25 -5.09
CA LEU A 414 -4.22 -14.36 -4.15
C LEU A 414 -5.35 -14.34 -3.11
N ALA A 415 -5.71 -13.17 -2.58
CA ALA A 415 -6.83 -13.03 -1.66
C ALA A 415 -8.17 -13.44 -2.32
N GLY A 416 -8.40 -12.99 -3.55
CA GLY A 416 -9.58 -13.36 -4.34
C GLY A 416 -9.66 -14.86 -4.63
N ILE A 417 -8.52 -15.54 -4.77
CA ILE A 417 -8.47 -17.01 -4.90
C ILE A 417 -8.86 -17.68 -3.58
N PHE A 418 -8.16 -17.38 -2.49
CA PHE A 418 -8.30 -18.12 -1.24
C PHE A 418 -9.62 -17.85 -0.50
N VAL A 419 -10.25 -16.70 -0.72
CA VAL A 419 -11.60 -16.42 -0.18
C VAL A 419 -12.70 -17.11 -1.01
N ALA A 420 -12.42 -17.46 -2.27
CA ALA A 420 -13.38 -18.14 -3.14
C ALA A 420 -13.32 -19.68 -3.07
N LEU A 421 -12.26 -20.24 -2.47
CA LEU A 421 -12.11 -21.66 -2.17
C LEU A 421 -12.84 -22.01 -0.87
#